data_AF-A0A926BXG7-F1
#
_entry.id   AF-A0A926BXG7-F1
#
_cell.length_a   1.000
_cell.length_b   1.000
_cell.length_c   1.000
_cell.angle_alpha   90.00
_cell.angle_beta   90.00
_cell.angle_gamma   90.00
#
_symmetry.space_group_name_H-M   'P 1'
#
loop_
_entity.id
_entity.type
_entity.pdbx_description
1 polymer ?
#
loop_
_entity_poly.entity_id
_entity_poly.type
_entity_poly.pdbx_seq_one_letter_code
_entity_poly.pdbx_strand_id
1 'polypeptide(L)'
;MIRSIFLAILLLTALVRCKSSTDNTSVVPPATVPVIPAANLTLLADYQKNTGGRSLYIMQDGKVVFEQYDNGGSALQQQILASGTKSFNGIVAAAAITDGLITFDDLASLYLT
;
A
#
# COMPACT_ATOMS: atom_id res chain seq x y z
N MET A 1 13.52 -36.14 -24.07
CA MET A 1 12.42 -36.47 -23.12
C MET A 1 12.83 -36.40 -21.64
N ILE A 2 14.01 -36.86 -21.24
CA ILE A 2 14.43 -36.91 -19.82
C ILE A 2 14.60 -35.51 -19.18
N ARG A 3 15.04 -34.49 -19.93
CA ARG A 3 15.20 -33.11 -19.43
C ARG A 3 13.90 -32.40 -19.07
N SER A 4 12.81 -32.65 -19.80
CA SER A 4 11.49 -32.04 -19.50
C SER A 4 10.85 -32.64 -18.24
N ILE A 5 11.18 -33.90 -17.91
CA ILE A 5 10.69 -34.58 -16.71
C ILE A 5 11.38 -34.02 -15.45
N PHE A 6 12.68 -33.71 -15.51
CA PHE A 6 13.40 -33.08 -14.40
C PHE A 6 12.91 -31.65 -14.10
N LEU A 7 12.57 -30.86 -15.11
CA LEU A 7 12.04 -29.50 -14.92
C LEU A 7 10.61 -29.53 -14.32
N ALA A 8 9.79 -30.51 -14.73
CA ALA A 8 8.46 -30.71 -14.15
C ALA A 8 8.51 -31.15 -12.68
N ILE A 9 9.47 -32.02 -12.30
CA ILE A 9 9.65 -32.48 -10.91
C ILE A 9 10.21 -31.35 -10.01
N LEU A 10 11.06 -30.47 -10.56
CA LEU A 10 11.59 -29.31 -9.84
C LEU A 10 10.48 -28.25 -9.59
N LEU A 11 9.59 -28.01 -10.57
CA LEU A 11 8.42 -27.14 -10.38
C LEU A 11 7.39 -27.74 -9.39
N LEU A 12 7.20 -29.06 -9.42
CA LEU A 12 6.24 -29.73 -8.52
C LEU A 12 6.71 -29.76 -7.06
N THR A 13 8.03 -29.75 -6.81
CA THR A 13 8.59 -29.68 -5.45
C THR A 13 8.62 -28.26 -4.88
N ALA A 14 8.67 -27.23 -5.73
CA ALA A 14 8.53 -25.82 -5.31
C ALA A 14 7.10 -25.48 -4.84
N LEU A 15 6.07 -26.10 -5.42
CA LEU A 15 4.66 -25.92 -5.02
C LEU A 15 4.30 -26.60 -3.68
N VAL A 16 5.02 -27.66 -3.28
CA VAL A 16 4.72 -28.45 -2.07
C VAL A 16 5.52 -27.98 -0.84
N ARG A 17 6.47 -27.05 -0.99
CA ARG A 17 7.23 -26.49 0.13
C ARG A 17 6.62 -25.22 0.73
N CYS A 18 5.29 -25.09 0.74
CA CYS A 18 4.63 -24.25 1.73
C CYS A 18 4.62 -25.03 3.05
N LYS A 19 5.74 -24.99 3.78
CA LYS A 19 5.75 -25.44 5.16
C LYS A 19 4.94 -24.38 5.92
N SER A 20 3.68 -24.67 6.21
CA SER A 20 2.87 -23.87 7.11
C SER A 20 3.68 -23.71 8.40
N SER A 21 4.15 -22.49 8.66
CA SER A 21 4.72 -22.15 9.96
C SER A 21 3.71 -22.59 11.00
N THR A 22 4.16 -23.46 11.90
CA THR A 22 3.42 -23.91 13.07
C THR A 22 2.70 -22.73 13.70
N ASP A 23 1.38 -22.89 13.74
CA ASP A 23 0.40 -22.02 14.33
C ASP A 23 0.72 -21.81 15.82
N ASN A 24 1.48 -20.75 16.11
CA ASN A 24 1.39 -20.08 17.40
C ASN A 24 0.15 -19.19 17.32
N THR A 25 -1.02 -19.77 17.56
CA THR A 25 -2.24 -19.03 17.91
C THR A 25 -2.05 -18.41 19.28
N SER A 26 -1.14 -17.43 19.39
CA SER A 26 -1.47 -16.28 20.23
C SER A 26 -2.67 -15.65 19.53
N VAL A 27 -3.86 -16.01 19.98
CA VAL A 27 -5.07 -15.21 19.72
C VAL A 27 -4.74 -13.83 20.28
N VAL A 28 -4.14 -12.97 19.45
CA VAL A 28 -4.09 -11.54 19.71
C VAL A 28 -5.56 -11.16 19.75
N PRO A 29 -6.10 -10.73 20.91
CA PRO A 29 -7.48 -10.29 20.96
C PRO A 29 -7.67 -9.27 19.84
N PRO A 30 -8.79 -9.28 19.09
CA PRO A 30 -9.03 -8.30 18.06
C PRO A 30 -8.71 -6.92 18.64
N ALA A 31 -7.69 -6.26 18.08
CA ALA A 31 -7.30 -4.96 18.57
C ALA A 31 -8.55 -4.10 18.53
N THR A 32 -8.97 -3.57 19.68
CA THR A 32 -10.15 -2.71 19.73
C THR A 32 -9.82 -1.47 18.93
N VAL A 33 -10.41 -1.35 17.76
CA VAL A 33 -10.23 -0.23 16.84
C VAL A 33 -10.68 1.03 17.58
N PRO A 34 -9.79 1.99 17.88
CA PRO A 34 -10.16 3.15 18.68
C PRO A 34 -11.24 3.97 17.98
N VAL A 35 -12.36 4.22 18.63
CA VAL A 35 -13.42 5.07 18.06
C VAL A 35 -12.91 6.51 18.00
N ILE A 36 -12.95 7.12 16.82
CA ILE A 36 -12.64 8.54 16.66
C ILE A 36 -13.87 9.35 17.12
N PRO A 37 -13.77 10.22 18.15
CA PRO A 37 -14.90 11.01 18.60
C PRO A 37 -15.40 11.95 17.50
N ALA A 38 -16.72 12.05 17.34
CA ALA A 38 -17.33 12.89 16.30
C ALA A 38 -16.89 14.36 16.38
N ALA A 39 -16.68 14.89 17.60
CA ALA A 39 -16.18 16.24 17.80
C ALA A 39 -14.79 16.47 17.17
N ASN A 40 -13.91 15.47 17.18
CA ASN A 40 -12.59 15.58 16.57
C ASN A 40 -12.68 15.59 15.05
N LEU A 41 -13.61 14.83 14.47
CA LEU A 41 -13.86 14.83 13.03
C LEU A 41 -14.35 16.20 12.57
N THR A 42 -15.28 16.82 13.32
CA THR A 42 -15.74 18.19 13.06
C THR A 42 -14.59 19.20 13.14
N LEU A 43 -13.76 19.14 14.18
CA LEU A 43 -12.60 20.04 14.31
C LEU A 43 -11.61 19.90 13.15
N LEU A 44 -11.32 18.66 12.72
CA LEU A 44 -10.44 18.41 11.58
C LEU A 44 -11.04 18.92 10.26
N ALA A 45 -12.34 18.71 10.06
CA ALA A 45 -13.08 19.20 8.90
C ALA A 45 -13.06 20.74 8.82
N ASP A 46 -13.32 21.41 9.93
CA ASP A 46 -13.29 22.87 10.01
C ASP A 46 -11.88 23.40 9.73
N TYR A 47 -10.85 22.78 10.33
CA TYR A 47 -9.46 23.14 10.06
C TYR A 47 -9.13 22.98 8.57
N GLN A 48 -9.37 21.79 8.01
CA GLN A 48 -9.16 21.47 6.60
C GLN A 48 -9.79 22.52 5.69
N LYS A 49 -11.07 22.81 5.89
CA LYS A 49 -11.83 23.80 5.10
C LYS A 49 -11.19 25.18 5.20
N ASN A 50 -10.88 25.63 6.41
CA ASN A 50 -10.36 26.97 6.68
C ASN A 50 -8.91 27.15 6.20
N THR A 51 -8.15 26.07 6.02
CA THR A 51 -6.79 26.12 5.46
C THR A 51 -6.73 25.87 3.95
N GLY A 52 -7.88 25.90 3.25
CA GLY A 52 -7.94 25.70 1.80
C GLY A 52 -7.82 24.24 1.35
N GLY A 53 -7.96 23.28 2.27
CA GLY A 53 -7.98 21.85 1.96
C GLY A 53 -9.20 21.50 1.09
N ARG A 54 -9.01 20.57 0.15
CA ARG A 54 -10.02 20.21 -0.86
C ARG A 54 -10.67 18.86 -0.62
N SER A 55 -9.98 17.94 0.05
CA SER A 55 -10.46 16.57 0.27
C SER A 55 -9.86 16.00 1.55
N LEU A 56 -10.70 15.68 2.53
CA LEU A 56 -10.33 15.00 3.77
C LEU A 56 -10.95 13.61 3.72
N TYR A 57 -10.12 12.59 3.88
CA TYR A 57 -10.54 11.19 3.82
C TYR A 57 -9.87 10.43 4.97
N ILE A 58 -10.68 9.90 5.89
CA ILE A 58 -10.19 9.19 7.07
C ILE A 58 -10.71 7.75 7.00
N MET A 59 -9.76 6.83 6.98
CA MET A 59 -10.01 5.40 6.90
C MET A 59 -9.42 4.70 8.13
N GLN A 60 -10.17 3.77 8.69
CA GLN A 60 -9.75 2.95 9.82
C GLN A 60 -10.17 1.51 9.58
N ASP A 61 -9.22 0.58 9.67
CA ASP A 61 -9.44 -0.85 9.39
C ASP A 61 -10.11 -1.10 8.01
N GLY A 62 -9.60 -0.43 6.98
CA GLY A 62 -10.13 -0.52 5.61
C GLY A 62 -11.52 0.10 5.41
N LYS A 63 -12.13 0.71 6.43
CA LYS A 63 -13.44 1.35 6.35
C LYS A 63 -13.32 2.86 6.39
N VAL A 64 -14.07 3.54 5.53
CA VAL A 64 -14.21 5.00 5.60
C VAL A 64 -15.03 5.34 6.82
N VAL A 65 -14.45 6.12 7.73
CA VAL A 65 -15.14 6.59 8.94
C VAL A 65 -15.56 8.04 8.81
N PHE A 66 -14.91 8.81 7.93
CA PHE A 66 -15.24 10.19 7.64
C PHE A 66 -14.67 10.61 6.29
N GLU A 67 -15.46 11.36 5.52
CA GLU A 67 -15.00 12.04 4.32
C GLU A 67 -15.67 13.41 4.20
N GLN A 68 -14.92 14.41 3.72
CA GLN A 68 -15.44 15.74 3.45
C GLN A 68 -14.69 16.39 2.28
N TYR A 69 -15.43 17.13 1.47
CA TYR A 69 -14.92 17.85 0.32
C TYR A 69 -15.34 19.32 0.41
N ASP A 70 -14.37 20.22 0.30
CA ASP A 70 -14.54 21.67 0.38
C ASP A 70 -13.73 22.34 -0.72
N ASN A 71 -13.82 23.68 -0.84
CA ASN A 71 -12.93 24.48 -1.67
C ASN A 71 -12.81 23.97 -3.12
N GLY A 72 -13.95 23.55 -3.71
CA GLY A 72 -14.02 23.00 -5.06
C GLY A 72 -13.41 21.60 -5.22
N GLY A 73 -13.27 20.83 -4.13
CA GLY A 73 -13.03 19.40 -4.18
C GLY A 73 -14.32 18.60 -4.30
N SER A 74 -14.20 17.33 -4.68
CA SER A 74 -15.29 16.35 -4.70
C SER A 74 -14.70 14.94 -4.71
N ALA A 75 -15.52 13.92 -4.49
CA ALA A 75 -15.10 12.51 -4.55
C ALA A 75 -14.50 12.10 -5.90
N LEU A 76 -14.89 12.77 -6.98
CA LEU A 76 -14.41 12.48 -8.35
C LEU A 76 -13.33 13.47 -8.82
N GLN A 77 -13.02 14.50 -8.01
CA GLN A 77 -12.04 15.51 -8.39
C GLN A 77 -10.62 15.02 -8.09
N GLN A 78 -9.85 14.84 -9.15
CA GLN A 78 -8.42 14.55 -9.04
C GLN A 78 -7.67 15.74 -8.41
N GLN A 79 -6.71 15.43 -7.53
CA GLN A 79 -5.83 16.39 -6.87
C GLN A 79 -4.38 16.16 -7.26
N ILE A 80 -3.60 17.23 -7.36
CA ILE A 80 -2.16 17.14 -7.60
C ILE A 80 -1.49 16.68 -6.30
N LEU A 81 -0.79 15.55 -6.36
CA LEU A 81 -0.06 14.99 -5.21
C LEU A 81 1.32 15.64 -4.99
N ALA A 82 1.81 16.40 -5.97
CA ALA A 82 3.15 16.98 -5.97
C ALA A 82 4.22 15.93 -5.58
N SER A 83 5.01 16.18 -4.54
CA SER A 83 6.00 15.20 -4.07
C SER A 83 5.42 13.90 -3.53
N GLY A 84 4.12 13.84 -3.21
CA GLY A 84 3.43 12.60 -2.85
C GLY A 84 3.50 11.52 -3.92
N THR A 85 3.69 11.89 -5.20
CA THR A 85 3.90 10.93 -6.30
C THR A 85 5.12 10.03 -6.08
N LYS A 86 6.14 10.48 -5.33
CA LYS A 86 7.35 9.70 -5.06
C LYS A 86 7.07 8.39 -4.33
N SER A 87 6.02 8.35 -3.49
CA SER A 87 5.60 7.13 -2.80
C SER A 87 5.17 6.03 -3.78
N PHE A 88 4.64 6.40 -4.95
CA PHE A 88 4.30 5.44 -6.00
C PHE A 88 5.54 4.95 -6.73
N ASN A 89 6.47 5.86 -7.05
CA ASN A 89 7.73 5.48 -7.71
C ASN A 89 8.54 4.48 -6.90
N GLY A 90 8.59 4.64 -5.57
CA GLY A 90 9.27 3.68 -4.68
C GLY A 90 8.66 2.27 -4.74
N ILE A 91 7.33 2.17 -4.80
CA ILE A 91 6.64 0.87 -4.93
C ILE A 91 6.89 0.25 -6.30
N VAL A 92 6.88 1.04 -7.38
CA VAL A 92 7.24 0.56 -8.72
C VAL A 92 8.68 0.04 -8.76
N ALA A 93 9.62 0.76 -8.14
CA ALA A 93 11.01 0.30 -8.02
C ALA A 93 11.12 -0.99 -7.20
N ALA A 94 10.39 -1.12 -6.09
CA ALA A 94 10.38 -2.33 -5.29
C ALA A 94 9.82 -3.55 -6.08
N ALA A 95 8.81 -3.33 -6.92
CA ALA A 95 8.31 -4.36 -7.83
C ALA A 95 9.39 -4.76 -8.86
N ALA A 96 10.06 -3.79 -9.49
CA ALA A 96 11.14 -4.07 -10.44
C ALA A 96 12.32 -4.83 -9.81
N ILE A 97 12.65 -4.55 -8.54
CA ILE A 97 13.67 -5.29 -7.78
C ILE A 97 13.20 -6.72 -7.50
N THR A 98 11.94 -6.90 -7.12
CA THR A 98 11.34 -8.23 -6.90
C THR A 98 11.39 -9.08 -8.17
N ASP A 99 11.19 -8.44 -9.33
CA ASP A 99 11.26 -9.08 -10.64
C ASP A 99 12.70 -9.24 -11.17
N GLY A 100 13.72 -8.77 -10.44
CA GLY A 100 15.13 -8.87 -10.81
C GLY A 100 15.56 -7.98 -11.98
N LEU A 101 14.82 -6.90 -12.25
CA LEU A 101 15.10 -5.96 -13.35
C LEU A 101 16.20 -4.95 -12.98
N ILE A 102 16.22 -4.54 -11.71
CA ILE A 102 17.23 -3.65 -11.10
C ILE A 102 17.52 -4.14 -9.68
N THR A 103 18.59 -3.63 -9.08
CA THR A 103 18.92 -3.78 -7.66
C THR A 103 19.02 -2.42 -6.99
N PHE A 104 18.99 -2.39 -5.65
CA PHE A 104 19.17 -1.13 -4.91
C PHE A 104 20.57 -0.51 -5.10
N ASP A 105 21.57 -1.33 -5.41
CA ASP A 105 22.98 -0.93 -5.50
C ASP A 105 23.43 -0.61 -6.93
N ASP A 106 22.57 -0.83 -7.93
CA ASP A 106 22.91 -0.50 -9.31
C ASP A 106 23.10 1.01 -9.48
N LEU A 107 24.16 1.37 -10.20
CA LEU A 107 24.36 2.76 -10.61
C LEU A 107 23.24 3.17 -11.56
N ALA A 108 22.62 4.33 -11.33
CA ALA A 108 21.57 4.85 -12.22
C ALA A 108 22.03 4.94 -13.69
N SER A 109 23.32 5.24 -13.93
CA SER A 109 23.92 5.30 -15.27
C SER A 109 23.95 3.96 -16.00
N LEU A 110 23.67 2.84 -15.33
CA LEU A 110 23.51 1.55 -15.99
C LEU A 110 22.22 1.52 -16.84
N TYR A 111 21.21 2.29 -16.47
CA TYR A 111 19.87 2.28 -17.07
C TYR A 111 19.49 3.58 -17.78
N LEU A 112 20.26 4.65 -17.58
CA LEU A 112 20.01 5.97 -18.14
C LEU A 112 21.11 6.29 -19.15
N THR A 113 20.72 6.48 -20.41
CA THR A 113 21.59 6.88 -21.53
C THR A 113 21.64 8.38 -21.71
#